data_AF-A0A410WVD4-F1
#
_entry.id   AF-A0A410WVD4-F1
#
_cell.length_a   1.000
_cell.length_b   1.000
_cell.length_c   1.000
_cell.angle_alpha   90.00
_cell.angle_beta   90.00
_cell.angle_gamma   90.00
#
_symmetry.space_group_name_H-M   'P 1'
#
loop_
_entity.id
_entity.type
_entity.pdbx_description
1 polymer ?
#
loop_
_entity_poly.entity_id
_entity_poly.type
_entity_poly.pdbx_seq_one_letter_code
_entity_poly.pdbx_strand_id
1 'polypeptide(L)'
;MYRKMSMVLFPVCAAALVGTGVWGYSQQKQKNQVSIKAENQYQRAFHDLSYHVEKLHTELGNTLAINSTSNDTYRKGLVNVWRLTSQAQNEVNQLPLGLLPFNKTEEFLSNVSKFSYQTSTRDLTKKPLTDGELKTLSTLYQHSKEITGDLRGVQEKVIANNLRWMDVDLALGANKEPNDNTIIDGFKTVDKKVGSYNDLKEGPFTMSTQSKYTAQMLDGPEIDEQEVRKKAAAFLGVNNPAIFHVVKNGNGAVEYESYTCTLPGKNGTDITMDFTKKGGHLIYFMNPRDVKSTKLQVEQTRAAAAQFLERHGYKNMTAVSFDRHSNICNMTFAKQEKDTVIYPEKLVVNVALDDGQILGLQGTDFVFANRNHKNIDQEPRLSKEEARSHLSPQLKVTRHTKALIVNDLNEEVLCHEFIGSLNGQTYRIYVNGEDGTEEKVETIRKEDAEQAKQQPVTQGT
;
A
#
# COMPACT_ATOMS: atom_id res chain seq x y z
N MET A 1 -35.67 24.68 -68.68
CA MET A 1 -35.35 25.38 -67.42
C MET A 1 -34.97 24.40 -66.30
N TYR A 2 -35.82 23.41 -65.97
CA TYR A 2 -35.58 22.39 -64.93
C TYR A 2 -34.27 21.58 -65.09
N ARG A 3 -33.88 21.21 -66.32
CA ARG A 3 -32.66 20.42 -66.58
C ARG A 3 -31.36 21.17 -66.25
N LYS A 4 -31.33 22.49 -66.43
CA LYS A 4 -30.17 23.33 -66.08
C LYS A 4 -30.08 23.59 -64.58
N MET A 5 -31.23 23.78 -63.91
CA MET A 5 -31.29 23.90 -62.45
C MET A 5 -30.88 22.62 -61.74
N SER A 6 -31.40 21.46 -62.17
CA SER A 6 -31.08 20.17 -61.58
C SER A 6 -29.60 19.79 -61.72
N MET A 7 -28.96 20.17 -62.82
CA MET A 7 -27.52 19.93 -63.06
C MET A 7 -26.61 20.68 -62.09
N VAL A 8 -27.08 21.78 -61.50
CA VAL A 8 -26.33 22.56 -60.49
C VAL A 8 -26.79 22.22 -59.07
N LEU A 9 -28.08 22.03 -58.83
CA LEU A 9 -28.62 21.75 -57.49
C LEU A 9 -28.20 20.36 -56.98
N PHE A 10 -28.18 19.34 -57.85
CA PHE A 10 -27.84 17.98 -57.46
C PHE A 10 -26.42 17.83 -56.88
N PRO A 11 -25.34 18.33 -57.52
CA PRO A 11 -24.00 18.25 -56.94
C PRO A 11 -23.86 19.08 -55.65
N VAL A 12 -24.57 20.20 -55.52
CA VAL A 12 -24.58 21.00 -54.27
C VAL A 12 -25.26 20.22 -53.14
N CYS A 13 -26.43 19.62 -53.39
CA CYS A 13 -27.12 18.78 -52.41
C CYS A 13 -26.30 17.53 -52.05
N ALA A 14 -25.65 16.90 -53.02
CA ALA A 14 -24.77 15.76 -52.78
C ALA A 14 -23.55 16.15 -51.93
N ALA A 15 -22.90 17.29 -52.22
CA ALA A 15 -21.80 17.81 -51.42
C ALA A 15 -22.25 18.17 -49.99
N ALA A 16 -23.44 18.77 -49.84
CA ALA A 16 -24.02 19.05 -48.53
C ALA A 16 -24.30 17.77 -47.72
N LEU A 17 -24.84 16.72 -48.36
CA LEU A 17 -25.09 15.41 -47.73
C LEU A 17 -23.79 14.71 -47.29
N VAL A 18 -22.74 14.75 -48.13
CA VAL A 18 -21.44 14.20 -47.76
C VAL A 18 -20.82 15.01 -46.62
N GLY A 19 -20.93 16.34 -46.67
CA GLY A 19 -20.47 17.23 -45.61
C GLY A 19 -21.15 16.97 -44.26
N THR A 20 -22.48 16.82 -44.24
CA THR A 20 -23.22 16.49 -43.02
C THR A 20 -22.93 15.07 -42.53
N GLY A 21 -22.72 14.10 -43.43
CA GLY A 21 -22.30 12.75 -43.08
C GLY A 21 -20.92 12.70 -42.39
N VAL A 22 -19.92 13.41 -42.95
CA VAL A 22 -18.58 13.53 -42.35
C VAL A 22 -18.63 14.28 -41.03
N TRP A 23 -19.38 15.37 -40.96
CA TRP A 23 -19.57 16.13 -39.72
C TRP A 23 -20.25 15.29 -38.64
N GLY A 24 -21.33 14.58 -38.97
CA GLY A 24 -22.04 13.68 -38.05
C GLY A 24 -21.16 12.54 -37.55
N TYR A 25 -20.35 11.94 -38.43
CA TYR A 25 -19.38 10.92 -38.02
C TYR A 25 -18.30 11.48 -37.10
N SER A 26 -17.75 12.66 -37.41
CA SER A 26 -16.78 13.35 -36.55
C SER A 26 -17.36 13.68 -35.18
N GLN A 27 -18.60 14.20 -35.15
CA GLN A 27 -19.32 14.51 -33.92
C GLN A 27 -19.57 13.25 -33.07
N GLN A 28 -19.97 12.14 -33.69
CA GLN A 28 -20.15 10.86 -32.99
C GLN A 28 -18.83 10.34 -32.42
N LYS A 29 -17.72 10.45 -33.18
CA LYS A 29 -16.40 10.05 -32.71
C LYS A 29 -15.93 10.87 -31.51
N GLN A 30 -16.10 12.20 -31.55
CA GLN A 30 -15.77 13.09 -30.44
C GLN A 30 -16.63 12.78 -29.21
N LYS A 31 -17.94 12.58 -29.38
CA LYS A 31 -18.85 12.19 -28.28
C LYS A 31 -18.41 10.88 -27.63
N ASN A 32 -18.08 9.86 -28.43
CA ASN A 32 -17.59 8.58 -27.92
C ASN A 32 -16.27 8.74 -27.15
N GLN A 33 -15.33 9.55 -27.66
CA GLN A 33 -14.06 9.81 -26.97
C GLN A 33 -14.26 10.52 -25.64
N VAL A 34 -15.15 11.52 -25.57
CA VAL A 34 -15.50 12.21 -24.32
C VAL A 34 -16.15 11.23 -23.34
N SER A 35 -17.09 10.40 -23.80
CA SER A 35 -17.75 9.39 -22.97
C SER A 35 -16.77 8.37 -22.39
N ILE A 36 -15.83 7.86 -23.19
CA ILE A 36 -14.78 6.94 -22.73
C ILE A 36 -13.86 7.62 -21.71
N LYS A 37 -13.44 8.87 -21.97
CA LYS A 37 -12.59 9.62 -21.03
C LYS A 37 -13.29 9.84 -19.69
N ALA A 38 -14.56 10.22 -19.72
CA ALA A 38 -15.35 10.42 -18.51
C ALA A 38 -15.57 9.09 -17.76
N GLU A 39 -15.87 8.00 -18.47
CA GLU A 39 -16.00 6.67 -17.89
C GLU A 39 -14.70 6.23 -17.17
N ASN A 40 -13.55 6.36 -17.84
CA ASN A 40 -12.26 6.05 -17.25
C ASN A 40 -11.94 6.94 -16.04
N GLN A 41 -12.38 8.20 -16.07
CA GLN A 41 -12.21 9.12 -14.94
C GLN A 41 -13.03 8.66 -13.74
N TYR A 42 -14.31 8.31 -13.94
CA TYR A 42 -15.19 7.84 -12.88
C TYR A 42 -14.72 6.51 -12.29
N GLN A 43 -14.28 5.57 -13.14
CA GLN A 43 -13.73 4.30 -12.68
C GLN A 43 -12.49 4.50 -11.81
N ARG A 44 -11.56 5.37 -12.22
CA ARG A 44 -10.38 5.72 -11.40
C ARG A 44 -10.77 6.40 -10.10
N ALA A 45 -11.58 7.46 -10.17
CA ALA A 45 -12.00 8.21 -8.98
C ALA A 45 -12.73 7.30 -7.98
N PHE A 46 -13.57 6.38 -8.44
CA PHE A 46 -14.28 5.44 -7.56
C PHE A 46 -13.33 4.41 -6.94
N HIS A 47 -12.39 3.87 -7.73
CA HIS A 47 -11.37 2.95 -7.23
C HIS A 47 -10.48 3.63 -6.16
N ASP A 48 -10.00 4.83 -6.45
CA ASP A 48 -9.15 5.60 -5.55
C ASP A 48 -9.91 5.98 -4.27
N LEU A 49 -11.18 6.38 -4.40
CA LEU A 49 -12.07 6.60 -3.26
C LEU A 49 -12.19 5.37 -2.37
N SER A 50 -12.51 4.21 -2.96
CA SER A 50 -12.64 2.95 -2.23
C SER A 50 -11.35 2.61 -1.50
N TYR A 51 -10.21 2.80 -2.16
CA TYR A 51 -8.89 2.58 -1.58
C TYR A 51 -8.62 3.54 -0.40
N HIS A 52 -8.83 4.84 -0.56
CA HIS A 52 -8.56 5.80 0.51
C HIS A 52 -9.54 5.70 1.68
N VAL A 53 -10.80 5.34 1.44
CA VAL A 53 -11.77 5.08 2.53
C VAL A 53 -11.40 3.82 3.31
N GLU A 54 -10.91 2.76 2.65
CA GLU A 54 -10.38 1.58 3.34
C GLU A 54 -9.10 1.90 4.15
N LYS A 55 -8.20 2.71 3.58
CA LYS A 55 -7.02 3.21 4.31
C LYS A 55 -7.41 4.10 5.49
N LEU A 56 -8.42 4.94 5.32
CA LEU A 56 -8.97 5.78 6.39
C LEU A 56 -9.54 4.92 7.52
N HIS A 57 -10.32 3.88 7.19
CA HIS A 57 -10.81 2.92 8.19
C HIS A 57 -9.67 2.27 8.98
N THR A 58 -8.63 1.84 8.27
CA THR A 58 -7.43 1.24 8.88
C THR A 58 -6.72 2.22 9.82
N GLU A 59 -6.51 3.47 9.38
CA GLU A 59 -5.79 4.48 10.16
C GLU A 59 -6.61 4.97 11.37
N LEU A 60 -7.93 5.06 11.25
CA LEU A 60 -8.82 5.29 12.39
C LEU A 60 -8.68 4.15 13.42
N GLY A 61 -8.61 2.91 12.94
CA GLY A 61 -8.40 1.73 13.78
C GLY A 61 -7.04 1.72 14.48
N ASN A 62 -5.97 2.05 13.75
CA ASN A 62 -4.62 2.19 14.30
C ASN A 62 -4.60 3.29 15.37
N THR A 63 -5.16 4.46 15.06
CA THR A 63 -5.19 5.62 15.98
C THR A 63 -5.95 5.30 17.27
N LEU A 64 -7.05 4.55 17.16
CA LEU A 64 -7.85 4.13 18.32
C LEU A 64 -7.12 3.10 19.21
N ALA A 65 -6.12 2.40 18.68
CA ALA A 65 -5.32 1.44 19.44
C ALA A 65 -4.16 2.05 20.22
N ILE A 66 -3.75 3.28 19.85
CA ILE A 66 -2.75 4.09 20.56
C ILE A 66 -3.25 4.40 21.98
N ASN A 67 -2.35 4.44 22.96
CA ASN A 67 -2.68 4.98 24.26
C ASN A 67 -3.03 6.47 24.16
N SER A 68 -4.12 6.91 24.79
CA SER A 68 -4.54 8.32 24.77
C SER A 68 -3.51 9.27 25.41
N THR A 69 -2.56 8.76 26.21
CA THR A 69 -1.45 9.54 26.77
C THR A 69 -0.26 9.69 25.83
N SER A 70 -0.17 8.87 24.77
CA SER A 70 0.89 8.95 23.73
C SER A 70 0.60 10.09 22.76
N ASN A 71 0.65 11.32 23.28
CA ASN A 71 0.17 12.53 22.61
C ASN A 71 0.71 12.70 21.19
N ASP A 72 2.02 12.53 20.99
CA ASP A 72 2.64 12.75 19.69
C ASP A 72 2.23 11.69 18.67
N THR A 73 2.23 10.41 19.06
CA THR A 73 1.77 9.31 18.19
C THR A 73 0.29 9.48 17.83
N TYR A 74 -0.54 9.86 18.79
CA TYR A 74 -1.96 10.09 18.55
C TYR A 74 -2.19 11.27 17.58
N ARG A 75 -1.45 12.37 17.74
CA ARG A 75 -1.50 13.50 16.80
C ARG A 75 -1.08 13.09 15.40
N LYS A 76 -0.02 12.29 15.26
CA LYS A 76 0.42 11.74 13.96
C LYS A 76 -0.69 10.93 13.29
N GLY A 77 -1.32 10.00 14.03
CA GLY A 77 -2.47 9.22 13.52
C GLY A 77 -3.61 10.11 13.02
N LEU A 78 -3.97 11.15 13.78
CA LEU A 78 -5.01 12.10 13.36
C LEU A 78 -4.63 12.96 12.13
N VAL A 79 -3.35 13.32 11.98
CA VAL A 79 -2.86 14.00 10.76
C VAL A 79 -3.01 13.08 9.55
N ASN A 80 -2.68 11.79 9.69
CA ASN A 80 -2.86 10.81 8.62
C ASN A 80 -4.34 10.61 8.27
N VAL A 81 -5.21 10.50 9.28
CA VAL A 81 -6.68 10.45 9.12
C VAL A 81 -7.16 11.66 8.33
N TRP A 82 -6.71 12.86 8.70
CA TRP A 82 -7.05 14.10 7.98
C TRP A 82 -6.60 14.04 6.52
N ARG A 83 -5.33 13.68 6.26
CA ARG A 83 -4.75 13.57 4.91
C ARG A 83 -5.52 12.60 4.03
N LEU A 84 -5.79 11.38 4.53
CA LEU A 84 -6.54 10.34 3.81
C LEU A 84 -7.98 10.79 3.53
N THR A 85 -8.59 11.49 4.48
CA THR A 85 -9.93 12.05 4.32
C THR A 85 -9.96 13.11 3.21
N SER A 86 -8.96 13.98 3.14
CA SER A 86 -8.86 14.98 2.05
C SER A 86 -8.67 14.35 0.67
N GLN A 87 -7.91 13.25 0.57
CA GLN A 87 -7.79 12.47 -0.67
C GLN A 87 -9.15 11.90 -1.09
N ALA A 88 -9.83 11.20 -0.17
CA ALA A 88 -11.16 10.67 -0.41
C ALA A 88 -12.17 11.76 -0.80
N GLN A 89 -12.15 12.94 -0.15
CA GLN A 89 -13.02 14.07 -0.53
C GLN A 89 -12.78 14.53 -1.97
N ASN A 90 -11.51 14.64 -2.38
CA ASN A 90 -11.16 15.01 -3.76
C ASN A 90 -11.66 13.98 -4.78
N GLU A 91 -11.69 12.70 -4.43
CA GLU A 91 -12.17 11.62 -5.30
C GLU A 91 -13.70 11.57 -5.36
N VAL A 92 -14.41 11.72 -4.23
CA VAL A 92 -15.88 11.83 -4.21
C VAL A 92 -16.34 12.97 -5.12
N ASN A 93 -15.66 14.12 -5.08
CA ASN A 93 -16.01 15.29 -5.89
C ASN A 93 -15.85 15.09 -7.41
N GLN A 94 -15.15 14.04 -7.83
CA GLN A 94 -14.97 13.70 -9.24
C GLN A 94 -16.02 12.71 -9.75
N LEU A 95 -16.87 12.17 -8.87
CA LEU A 95 -17.95 11.25 -9.22
C LEU A 95 -19.22 12.02 -9.61
N PRO A 96 -20.08 11.43 -10.46
CA PRO A 96 -21.31 12.09 -10.87
C PRO A 96 -22.26 12.23 -9.67
N LEU A 97 -22.61 13.47 -9.34
CA LEU A 97 -23.35 13.88 -8.14
C LEU A 97 -24.78 13.31 -8.01
N GLY A 98 -25.33 12.74 -9.10
CA GLY A 98 -26.68 12.16 -9.08
C GLY A 98 -26.76 10.77 -8.45
N LEU A 99 -25.64 10.08 -8.25
CA LEU A 99 -25.61 8.69 -7.80
C LEU A 99 -25.82 8.55 -6.28
N LEU A 100 -26.63 7.55 -5.91
CA LEU A 100 -26.93 7.05 -4.56
C LEU A 100 -25.76 7.11 -3.55
N PRO A 101 -26.06 7.12 -2.24
CA PRO A 101 -26.02 8.30 -1.40
C PRO A 101 -24.59 8.79 -1.12
N PHE A 102 -23.89 9.34 -2.12
CA PHE A 102 -22.58 9.99 -1.88
C PHE A 102 -22.67 11.12 -0.84
N ASN A 103 -23.85 11.71 -0.64
CA ASN A 103 -24.12 12.68 0.44
C ASN A 103 -23.73 12.15 1.83
N LYS A 104 -23.98 10.86 2.13
CA LYS A 104 -23.61 10.26 3.42
C LYS A 104 -22.10 10.10 3.56
N THR A 105 -21.43 9.71 2.47
CA THR A 105 -19.97 9.60 2.41
C THR A 105 -19.33 10.98 2.56
N GLU A 106 -19.84 12.00 1.89
CA GLU A 106 -19.35 13.38 2.00
C GLU A 106 -19.53 13.93 3.42
N GLU A 107 -20.72 13.76 4.02
CA GLU A 107 -20.98 14.16 5.41
C GLU A 107 -20.04 13.45 6.38
N PHE A 108 -19.87 12.14 6.22
CA PHE A 108 -18.91 11.36 7.00
C PHE A 108 -17.50 11.92 6.86
N LEU A 109 -17.00 12.09 5.63
CA LEU A 109 -15.65 12.61 5.39
C LEU A 109 -15.48 14.02 5.95
N SER A 110 -16.50 14.88 5.84
CA SER A 110 -16.50 16.21 6.45
C SER A 110 -16.37 16.16 7.97
N ASN A 111 -17.13 15.27 8.62
CA ASN A 111 -17.09 15.07 10.07
C ASN A 111 -15.73 14.54 10.54
N VAL A 112 -15.18 13.56 9.82
CA VAL A 112 -13.83 13.03 10.09
C VAL A 112 -12.79 14.13 9.95
N SER A 113 -12.79 14.87 8.84
CA SER A 113 -11.82 15.94 8.57
C SER A 113 -11.85 17.02 9.64
N LYS A 114 -13.06 17.44 10.05
CA LYS A 114 -13.23 18.43 11.12
C LYS A 114 -12.67 17.93 12.45
N PHE A 115 -13.04 16.72 12.85
CA PHE A 115 -12.56 16.11 14.10
C PHE A 115 -11.03 15.96 14.09
N SER A 116 -10.48 15.32 13.06
CA SER A 116 -9.06 15.01 12.97
C SER A 116 -8.19 16.27 12.91
N TYR A 117 -8.61 17.29 12.17
CA TYR A 117 -7.89 18.58 12.11
C TYR A 117 -7.93 19.32 13.45
N GLN A 118 -9.11 19.45 14.07
CA GLN A 118 -9.27 20.18 15.33
C GLN A 118 -8.46 19.56 16.46
N THR A 119 -8.43 18.23 16.52
CA THR A 119 -7.72 17.51 17.58
C THR A 119 -6.21 17.40 17.30
N SER A 120 -5.77 17.22 16.05
CA SER A 120 -4.34 17.11 15.72
C SER A 120 -3.56 18.43 15.85
N THR A 121 -4.22 19.57 15.62
CA THR A 121 -3.63 20.90 15.76
C THR A 121 -3.59 21.40 17.20
N ARG A 122 -4.31 20.74 18.11
CA ARG A 122 -4.32 21.04 19.55
C ARG A 122 -3.06 20.51 20.24
N ASP A 123 -2.58 21.25 21.22
CA ASP A 123 -1.54 20.77 22.15
C ASP A 123 -2.17 19.76 23.14
N LEU A 124 -2.03 18.47 22.83
CA LEU A 124 -2.61 17.39 23.66
C LEU A 124 -1.92 17.25 25.02
N THR A 125 -0.69 17.78 25.19
CA THR A 125 -0.02 17.77 26.50
C THR A 125 -0.72 18.70 27.51
N LYS A 126 -1.31 19.80 27.02
CA LYS A 126 -2.06 20.78 27.82
C LYS A 126 -3.56 20.52 27.82
N LYS A 127 -4.08 19.99 26.72
CA LYS A 127 -5.50 19.71 26.50
C LYS A 127 -5.64 18.27 26.00
N PRO A 128 -5.54 17.28 26.90
CA PRO A 128 -5.62 15.87 26.52
C PRO A 128 -6.98 15.54 25.91
N LEU A 129 -7.04 14.38 25.25
CA LEU A 129 -8.30 13.86 24.73
C LEU A 129 -9.32 13.65 25.84
N THR A 130 -10.55 14.03 25.57
CA THR A 130 -11.69 13.73 26.44
C THR A 130 -12.30 12.38 26.08
N ASP A 131 -12.99 11.75 27.04
CA ASP A 131 -13.73 10.50 26.79
C ASP A 131 -14.76 10.65 25.66
N GLY A 132 -15.36 11.84 25.51
CA GLY A 132 -16.28 12.15 24.42
C GLY A 132 -15.59 12.15 23.05
N GLU A 133 -14.35 12.65 22.98
CA GLU A 133 -13.54 12.62 21.74
C GLU A 133 -13.09 11.20 21.39
N LEU A 134 -12.72 10.38 22.39
CA LEU A 134 -12.43 8.96 22.19
C LEU A 134 -13.66 8.19 21.68
N LYS A 135 -14.84 8.46 22.26
CA LYS A 135 -16.11 7.90 21.78
C LYS A 135 -16.42 8.35 20.36
N THR A 136 -16.12 9.60 20.03
CA THR A 136 -16.29 10.15 18.68
C THR A 136 -15.40 9.41 17.69
N LEU A 137 -14.11 9.23 17.99
CA LEU A 137 -13.21 8.45 17.15
C LEU A 137 -13.70 7.01 16.95
N SER A 138 -14.17 6.36 18.01
CA SER A 138 -14.75 5.01 17.91
C SER A 138 -15.99 4.97 17.00
N THR A 139 -16.86 5.98 17.06
CA THR A 139 -18.03 6.08 16.16
C THR A 139 -17.59 6.29 14.71
N LEU A 140 -16.62 7.18 14.46
CA LEU A 140 -16.06 7.39 13.11
C LEU A 140 -15.44 6.10 12.56
N TYR A 141 -14.74 5.33 13.40
CA TYR A 141 -14.22 4.02 13.04
C TYR A 141 -15.33 3.05 12.62
N GLN A 142 -16.43 2.93 13.37
CA GLN A 142 -17.54 2.06 12.99
C GLN A 142 -18.24 2.52 11.70
N HIS A 143 -18.51 3.81 11.55
CA HIS A 143 -19.13 4.35 10.32
C HIS A 143 -18.23 4.13 9.10
N SER A 144 -16.91 4.29 9.24
CA SER A 144 -15.97 4.03 8.14
C SER A 144 -16.01 2.57 7.67
N LYS A 145 -16.27 1.62 8.57
CA LYS A 145 -16.43 0.19 8.23
C LYS A 145 -17.65 -0.05 7.36
N GLU A 146 -18.78 0.58 7.72
CA GLU A 146 -20.03 0.50 6.96
C GLU A 146 -19.85 1.08 5.56
N ILE A 147 -19.30 2.29 5.45
CA ILE A 147 -19.04 2.95 4.16
C ILE A 147 -18.08 2.14 3.29
N THR A 148 -17.01 1.56 3.88
CA THR A 148 -16.09 0.67 3.16
C THR A 148 -16.84 -0.55 2.60
N GLY A 149 -17.75 -1.13 3.37
CA GLY A 149 -18.61 -2.24 2.94
C GLY A 149 -19.55 -1.85 1.79
N ASP A 150 -20.18 -0.68 1.89
CA ASP A 150 -21.06 -0.15 0.85
C ASP A 150 -20.31 0.10 -0.46
N LEU A 151 -19.13 0.72 -0.41
CA LEU A 151 -18.29 0.97 -1.58
C LEU A 151 -17.84 -0.34 -2.25
N ARG A 152 -17.44 -1.34 -1.47
CA ARG A 152 -17.12 -2.68 -2.01
C ARG A 152 -18.34 -3.32 -2.67
N GLY A 153 -19.52 -3.23 -2.06
CA GLY A 153 -20.75 -3.73 -2.64
C GLY A 153 -21.12 -3.05 -3.96
N VAL A 154 -20.85 -1.75 -4.11
CA VAL A 154 -20.99 -1.03 -5.37
C VAL A 154 -19.96 -1.53 -6.40
N GLN A 155 -18.69 -1.67 -6.00
CA GLN A 155 -17.63 -2.19 -6.87
C GLN A 155 -17.98 -3.57 -7.46
N GLU A 156 -18.44 -4.49 -6.61
CA GLU A 156 -18.86 -5.83 -7.01
C GLU A 156 -20.01 -5.79 -8.03
N LYS A 157 -21.02 -4.93 -7.81
CA LYS A 157 -22.15 -4.78 -8.73
C LYS A 157 -21.74 -4.20 -10.07
N VAL A 158 -20.84 -3.22 -10.08
CA VAL A 158 -20.32 -2.59 -11.31
C VAL A 158 -19.57 -3.63 -12.15
N ILE A 159 -18.71 -4.42 -11.52
CA ILE A 159 -17.94 -5.49 -12.20
C ILE A 159 -18.88 -6.60 -12.70
N ALA A 160 -19.77 -7.11 -11.84
CA ALA A 160 -20.64 -8.23 -12.16
C ALA A 160 -21.62 -7.93 -13.31
N ASN A 161 -22.10 -6.69 -13.41
CA ASN A 161 -23.09 -6.29 -14.40
C ASN A 161 -22.50 -5.43 -15.54
N ASN A 162 -21.17 -5.26 -15.58
CA ASN A 162 -20.46 -4.43 -16.56
C ASN A 162 -21.10 -3.03 -16.71
N LEU A 163 -21.45 -2.42 -15.58
CA LEU A 163 -22.14 -1.13 -15.56
C LEU A 163 -21.18 -0.01 -15.96
N ARG A 164 -21.66 0.90 -16.81
CA ARG A 164 -20.95 2.14 -17.13
C ARG A 164 -21.45 3.26 -16.24
N TRP A 165 -20.55 3.94 -15.56
CA TRP A 165 -20.86 5.09 -14.70
C TRP A 165 -21.60 6.19 -15.47
N MET A 166 -21.24 6.40 -16.74
CA MET A 166 -21.91 7.36 -17.62
C MET A 166 -23.37 7.02 -17.90
N ASP A 167 -23.73 5.73 -18.01
CA ASP A 167 -25.12 5.32 -18.26
C ASP A 167 -25.99 5.63 -17.03
N VAL A 168 -25.41 5.51 -15.84
CA VAL A 168 -26.13 5.82 -14.61
C VAL A 168 -26.29 7.33 -14.43
N ASP A 169 -25.26 8.13 -14.73
CA ASP A 169 -25.35 9.60 -14.73
C ASP A 169 -26.44 10.11 -15.69
N LEU A 170 -26.50 9.58 -16.91
CA LEU A 170 -27.54 9.92 -17.88
C LEU A 170 -28.95 9.51 -17.41
N ALA A 171 -29.11 8.33 -16.81
CA ALA A 171 -30.38 7.85 -16.28
C ALA A 171 -30.91 8.70 -15.11
N LEU A 172 -30.01 9.23 -14.29
CA LEU A 172 -30.34 10.09 -13.15
C LEU A 172 -30.61 11.53 -13.59
N GLY A 173 -29.84 12.05 -14.56
CA GLY A 173 -30.07 13.37 -15.15
C GLY A 173 -31.41 13.52 -15.86
N ALA A 174 -32.00 12.41 -16.31
CA ALA A 174 -33.32 12.37 -16.94
C ALA A 174 -34.50 12.43 -15.92
N ASN A 175 -34.26 12.15 -14.64
CA ASN A 175 -35.26 12.10 -13.57
C ASN A 175 -35.14 13.29 -12.60
N LYS A 176 -35.19 14.54 -13.11
CA LYS A 176 -35.19 15.73 -12.25
C LYS A 176 -36.58 16.03 -11.68
N GLU A 177 -36.84 15.54 -10.47
CA GLU A 177 -37.68 16.26 -9.49
C GLU A 177 -36.76 17.25 -8.72
N PRO A 178 -37.20 18.49 -8.44
CA PRO A 178 -36.37 19.49 -7.79
C PRO A 178 -36.40 19.29 -6.27
N ASN A 179 -35.38 18.66 -5.69
CA ASN A 179 -35.21 18.66 -4.23
C ASN A 179 -33.86 19.25 -3.81
N ASP A 180 -34.00 20.23 -2.92
CA ASP A 180 -33.06 20.94 -2.04
C ASP A 180 -31.57 21.04 -2.41
N ASN A 181 -31.17 22.26 -2.77
CA ASN A 181 -29.79 22.71 -2.90
C ASN A 181 -29.13 22.95 -1.51
N THR A 182 -29.01 21.93 -0.68
CA THR A 182 -28.12 21.96 0.51
C THR A 182 -26.64 21.75 0.14
N ILE A 183 -26.37 21.45 -1.13
CA ILE A 183 -25.03 21.12 -1.66
C ILE A 183 -24.10 22.36 -1.72
N ILE A 184 -24.65 23.58 -1.84
CA ILE A 184 -23.84 24.78 -2.13
C ILE A 184 -22.96 25.26 -0.95
N ASP A 185 -23.24 24.86 0.29
CA ASP A 185 -22.44 25.26 1.47
C ASP A 185 -21.26 24.31 1.77
N GLY A 186 -21.33 23.04 1.37
CA GLY A 186 -20.22 22.08 1.49
C GLY A 186 -19.03 22.47 0.59
N PHE A 187 -19.33 22.86 -0.65
CA PHE A 187 -18.34 23.30 -1.65
C PHE A 187 -17.56 24.55 -1.23
N LYS A 188 -18.20 25.54 -0.59
CA LYS A 188 -17.51 26.77 -0.15
C LYS A 188 -16.63 26.58 1.09
N THR A 189 -16.89 25.56 1.89
CA THR A 189 -16.19 25.36 3.18
C THR A 189 -14.91 24.56 3.02
N VAL A 190 -14.87 23.62 2.06
CA VAL A 190 -13.67 22.83 1.74
C VAL A 190 -12.73 23.63 0.85
N ASP A 191 -13.23 24.31 -0.19
CA ASP A 191 -12.39 25.07 -1.12
C ASP A 191 -11.66 26.25 -0.44
N LYS A 192 -12.27 26.88 0.58
CA LYS A 192 -11.61 27.90 1.40
C LYS A 192 -10.58 27.35 2.40
N LYS A 193 -10.70 26.11 2.87
CA LYS A 193 -9.78 25.49 3.83
C LYS A 193 -8.65 24.71 3.17
N VAL A 194 -8.87 24.20 1.97
CA VAL A 194 -7.88 23.51 1.13
C VAL A 194 -7.13 24.53 0.27
N GLY A 195 -7.82 25.54 -0.30
CA GLY A 195 -7.22 26.59 -1.12
C GLY A 195 -6.42 27.66 -0.36
N SER A 196 -6.39 27.62 0.99
CA SER A 196 -5.52 28.49 1.81
C SER A 196 -4.15 27.88 2.12
N TYR A 197 -3.88 26.66 1.65
CA TYR A 197 -2.50 26.19 1.53
C TYR A 197 -2.00 26.55 0.13
N ASN A 198 -1.24 27.64 0.06
CA ASN A 198 -0.17 27.71 -0.95
C ASN A 198 0.58 26.39 -0.88
N ASP A 199 0.90 25.82 -2.03
CA ASP A 199 1.91 24.77 -2.17
C ASP A 199 3.09 25.09 -1.24
N LEU A 200 3.12 24.47 -0.06
CA LEU A 200 4.26 24.50 0.85
C LEU A 200 5.31 23.60 0.20
N LYS A 201 5.90 24.11 -0.88
CA LYS A 201 7.17 23.64 -1.43
C LYS A 201 8.35 24.16 -0.63
N GLU A 202 8.13 25.03 0.36
CA GLU A 202 9.19 25.61 1.18
C GLU A 202 8.87 25.46 2.67
N GLY A 203 9.09 24.25 3.18
CA GLY A 203 9.33 23.97 4.59
C GLY A 203 10.52 23.00 4.70
N PRO A 204 11.12 22.77 5.88
CA PRO A 204 12.25 21.83 6.04
C PRO A 204 11.90 20.38 5.64
N PHE A 205 10.63 20.10 5.43
CA PHE A 205 10.09 18.89 4.80
C PHE A 205 10.13 18.98 3.27
N THR A 206 11.25 19.42 2.69
CA THR A 206 11.56 18.94 1.36
C THR A 206 11.70 17.44 1.51
N MET A 207 10.68 16.69 1.09
CA MET A 207 10.85 15.28 0.79
C MET A 207 12.04 15.25 -0.15
N SER A 208 13.20 14.87 0.37
CA SER A 208 14.33 14.59 -0.47
C SER A 208 13.82 13.53 -1.43
N THR A 209 13.71 13.89 -2.70
CA THR A 209 13.62 12.95 -3.83
C THR A 209 14.92 12.17 -3.98
N GLN A 210 15.62 11.96 -2.88
CA GLN A 210 16.82 11.17 -2.80
C GLN A 210 16.36 9.73 -2.74
N SER A 211 16.87 8.95 -3.67
CA SER A 211 16.64 7.52 -3.72
C SER A 211 16.77 6.90 -2.33
N LYS A 212 15.78 6.10 -1.92
CA LYS A 212 15.90 5.27 -0.70
C LYS A 212 17.11 4.33 -0.77
N TYR A 213 17.59 3.99 -1.97
CA TYR A 213 18.65 3.03 -2.20
C TYR A 213 19.74 3.62 -3.09
N THR A 214 20.99 3.53 -2.65
CA THR A 214 22.14 4.01 -3.43
C THR A 214 23.28 3.00 -3.44
N ALA A 215 24.10 3.01 -4.49
CA ALA A 215 25.24 2.09 -4.62
C ALA A 215 26.27 2.23 -3.47
N GLN A 216 26.30 3.35 -2.76
CA GLN A 216 27.17 3.54 -1.59
C GLN A 216 26.78 2.65 -0.39
N MET A 217 25.51 2.22 -0.32
CA MET A 217 25.02 1.31 0.73
C MET A 217 25.45 -0.14 0.51
N LEU A 218 25.95 -0.48 -0.67
CA LEU A 218 26.34 -1.84 -1.03
C LEU A 218 27.83 -2.07 -0.82
N ASP A 219 28.17 -3.25 -0.32
CA ASP A 219 29.55 -3.72 -0.22
C ASP A 219 29.94 -4.65 -1.38
N GLY A 220 31.26 -4.77 -1.58
CA GLY A 220 31.87 -5.68 -2.56
C GLY A 220 32.31 -5.02 -3.87
N PRO A 221 33.09 -5.75 -4.69
CA PRO A 221 33.55 -5.26 -5.99
C PRO A 221 32.39 -5.17 -6.99
N GLU A 222 32.56 -4.37 -8.04
CA GLU A 222 31.66 -4.45 -9.20
C GLU A 222 31.80 -5.80 -9.89
N ILE A 223 30.68 -6.35 -10.38
CA ILE A 223 30.65 -7.57 -11.16
C ILE A 223 30.25 -7.28 -12.60
N ASP A 224 30.64 -8.17 -13.52
CA ASP A 224 30.27 -8.11 -14.93
C ASP A 224 29.16 -9.12 -15.28
N GLU A 225 28.73 -9.13 -16.55
CA GLU A 225 27.70 -10.03 -17.04
C GLU A 225 28.07 -11.52 -16.92
N GLN A 226 29.35 -11.88 -16.99
CA GLN A 226 29.78 -13.27 -16.86
C GLN A 226 29.64 -13.76 -15.43
N GLU A 227 30.02 -12.92 -14.46
CA GLU A 227 29.83 -13.19 -13.04
C GLU A 227 28.33 -13.24 -12.68
N VAL A 228 27.49 -12.38 -13.25
CA VAL A 228 26.02 -12.46 -13.10
C VAL A 228 25.49 -13.82 -13.55
N ARG A 229 25.92 -14.31 -14.73
CA ARG A 229 25.51 -15.63 -15.25
C ARG A 229 25.90 -16.76 -14.31
N LYS A 230 27.13 -16.72 -13.76
CA LYS A 230 27.60 -17.74 -12.81
C LYS A 230 26.77 -17.72 -11.53
N LYS A 231 26.48 -16.54 -10.99
CA LYS A 231 25.62 -16.38 -9.80
C LYS A 231 24.20 -16.87 -10.03
N ALA A 232 23.60 -16.51 -11.17
CA ALA A 232 22.29 -16.99 -11.59
C ALA A 232 22.23 -18.51 -11.75
N ALA A 233 23.25 -19.09 -12.39
CA ALA A 233 23.39 -20.53 -12.56
C ALA A 233 23.52 -21.26 -11.22
N ALA A 234 24.34 -20.73 -10.31
CA ALA A 234 24.50 -21.29 -8.96
C ALA A 234 23.20 -21.21 -8.16
N PHE A 235 22.48 -20.08 -8.24
CA PHE A 235 21.19 -19.89 -7.56
C PHE A 235 20.12 -20.88 -8.05
N LEU A 236 20.03 -21.13 -9.35
CA LEU A 236 19.06 -22.08 -9.92
C LEU A 236 19.55 -23.54 -9.95
N GLY A 237 20.79 -23.82 -9.54
CA GLY A 237 21.39 -25.15 -9.64
C GLY A 237 21.58 -25.64 -11.09
N VAL A 238 21.86 -24.72 -12.02
CA VAL A 238 22.06 -25.00 -13.45
C VAL A 238 23.54 -25.09 -13.77
N ASN A 239 23.96 -26.12 -14.50
CA ASN A 239 25.38 -26.37 -14.80
C ASN A 239 25.99 -25.47 -15.89
N ASN A 240 25.17 -24.95 -16.81
CA ASN A 240 25.65 -24.14 -17.93
C ASN A 240 25.20 -22.67 -17.81
N PRO A 241 26.07 -21.74 -17.37
CA PRO A 241 25.75 -20.31 -17.26
C PRO A 241 25.50 -19.60 -18.61
N ALA A 242 25.93 -20.18 -19.74
CA ALA A 242 25.81 -19.53 -21.05
C ALA A 242 24.36 -19.39 -21.54
N ILE A 243 23.42 -20.16 -20.97
CA ILE A 243 22.02 -20.18 -21.39
C ILE A 243 21.21 -18.97 -20.92
N PHE A 244 21.73 -18.19 -19.97
CA PHE A 244 21.06 -17.01 -19.47
C PHE A 244 21.20 -15.85 -20.47
N HIS A 245 20.29 -14.89 -20.44
CA HIS A 245 20.43 -13.60 -21.13
C HIS A 245 20.60 -12.52 -20.06
N VAL A 246 21.63 -11.70 -20.17
CA VAL A 246 21.90 -10.63 -19.20
C VAL A 246 21.77 -9.29 -19.88
N VAL A 247 21.06 -8.38 -19.25
CA VAL A 247 20.89 -6.99 -19.66
C VAL A 247 21.32 -6.08 -18.52
N LYS A 248 22.17 -5.11 -18.80
CA LYS A 248 22.55 -4.07 -17.84
C LYS A 248 21.46 -3.00 -17.77
N ASN A 249 21.05 -2.65 -16.56
CA ASN A 249 20.07 -1.60 -16.28
C ASN A 249 20.77 -0.34 -15.73
N GLY A 250 20.06 0.79 -15.77
CA GLY A 250 20.49 2.04 -15.13
C GLY A 250 21.03 3.12 -16.07
N ASN A 251 21.20 2.86 -17.37
CA ASN A 251 21.56 3.85 -18.40
C ASN A 251 22.68 4.85 -18.02
N GLY A 252 23.67 4.43 -17.21
CA GLY A 252 24.77 5.29 -16.76
C GLY A 252 24.51 6.09 -15.47
N ALA A 253 23.33 5.98 -14.85
CA ALA A 253 23.08 6.47 -13.50
C ALA A 253 23.69 5.48 -12.48
N VAL A 254 24.87 5.84 -11.96
CA VAL A 254 25.68 5.02 -11.04
C VAL A 254 24.91 4.56 -9.81
N GLU A 255 23.88 5.31 -9.39
CA GLU A 255 23.08 5.03 -8.19
C GLU A 255 22.16 3.79 -8.31
N TYR A 256 21.89 3.32 -9.53
CA TYR A 256 20.89 2.26 -9.80
C TYR A 256 21.39 1.16 -10.76
N GLU A 257 22.69 1.00 -10.93
CA GLU A 257 23.21 0.00 -11.85
C GLU A 257 22.93 -1.43 -11.33
N SER A 258 22.14 -2.16 -12.09
CA SER A 258 21.79 -3.56 -11.84
C SER A 258 21.90 -4.37 -13.14
N TYR A 259 21.83 -5.68 -13.02
CA TYR A 259 21.74 -6.60 -14.14
C TYR A 259 20.47 -7.41 -14.01
N THR A 260 19.66 -7.45 -15.07
CA THR A 260 18.58 -8.41 -15.22
C THR A 260 19.11 -9.63 -15.96
N CYS A 261 18.92 -10.80 -15.35
CA CYS A 261 19.34 -12.08 -15.86
C CYS A 261 18.11 -12.96 -16.09
N THR A 262 17.90 -13.38 -17.33
CA THR A 262 16.70 -14.11 -17.77
C THR A 262 17.09 -15.50 -18.27
N LEU A 263 16.39 -16.53 -17.80
CA LEU A 263 16.43 -17.87 -18.36
C LEU A 263 15.13 -18.14 -19.13
N PRO A 264 15.19 -18.34 -20.45
CA PRO A 264 14.00 -18.62 -21.25
C PRO A 264 13.26 -19.87 -20.77
N GLY A 265 11.95 -19.73 -20.51
CA GLY A 265 11.11 -20.84 -20.06
C GLY A 265 10.57 -21.69 -21.21
N LYS A 266 10.15 -22.93 -20.90
CA LYS A 266 9.59 -23.86 -21.91
C LYS A 266 8.24 -23.40 -22.51
N ASN A 267 7.50 -22.53 -21.81
CA ASN A 267 6.15 -22.07 -22.19
C ASN A 267 6.06 -20.53 -22.32
N GLY A 268 7.18 -19.86 -22.64
CA GLY A 268 7.23 -18.39 -22.73
C GLY A 268 7.10 -17.67 -21.39
N THR A 269 7.26 -18.39 -20.28
CA THR A 269 7.32 -17.83 -18.92
C THR A 269 8.75 -17.93 -18.44
N ASP A 270 9.47 -16.82 -18.57
CA ASP A 270 10.89 -16.78 -18.27
C ASP A 270 11.13 -16.71 -16.76
N ILE A 271 12.25 -17.30 -16.33
CA ILE A 271 12.76 -17.09 -14.98
C ILE A 271 13.64 -15.86 -15.00
N THR A 272 13.34 -14.89 -14.15
CA THR A 272 14.04 -13.60 -14.10
C THR A 272 14.68 -13.39 -12.74
N MET A 273 15.91 -12.89 -12.73
CA MET A 273 16.64 -12.51 -11.53
C MET A 273 17.30 -11.16 -11.75
N ASP A 274 17.24 -10.27 -10.77
CA ASP A 274 17.99 -9.02 -10.80
C ASP A 274 19.10 -9.04 -9.74
N PHE A 275 20.28 -8.58 -10.15
CA PHE A 275 21.46 -8.48 -9.31
C PHE A 275 21.98 -7.05 -9.28
N THR A 276 22.45 -6.59 -8.13
CA THR A 276 23.18 -5.31 -8.04
C THR A 276 24.49 -5.40 -8.82
N LYS A 277 24.90 -4.33 -9.50
CA LYS A 277 26.23 -4.30 -10.14
C LYS A 277 27.35 -4.37 -9.10
N LYS A 278 27.23 -3.61 -8.01
CA LYS A 278 28.17 -3.65 -6.89
C LYS A 278 27.84 -4.82 -5.96
N GLY A 279 28.82 -5.69 -5.72
CA GLY A 279 28.70 -6.89 -4.88
C GLY A 279 27.96 -8.06 -5.53
N GLY A 280 27.13 -7.83 -6.56
CA GLY A 280 26.37 -8.90 -7.22
C GLY A 280 25.33 -9.56 -6.31
N HIS A 281 24.60 -8.77 -5.53
CA HIS A 281 23.59 -9.24 -4.58
C HIS A 281 22.27 -9.46 -5.32
N LEU A 282 21.60 -10.58 -5.08
CA LEU A 282 20.28 -10.86 -5.64
C LEU A 282 19.22 -9.99 -4.95
N ILE A 283 18.57 -9.12 -5.72
CA ILE A 283 17.52 -8.21 -5.23
C ILE A 283 16.11 -8.64 -5.65
N TYR A 284 16.02 -9.42 -6.72
CA TYR A 284 14.75 -9.89 -7.27
C TYR A 284 14.92 -11.28 -7.86
N PHE A 285 13.93 -12.14 -7.64
CA PHE A 285 13.79 -13.41 -8.33
C PHE A 285 12.32 -13.67 -8.63
N MET A 286 12.04 -14.20 -9.82
CA MET A 286 10.71 -14.66 -10.21
C MET A 286 10.83 -15.89 -11.10
N ASN A 287 10.15 -16.96 -10.71
CA ASN A 287 9.95 -18.19 -11.46
C ASN A 287 8.43 -18.39 -11.59
N PRO A 288 7.80 -17.69 -12.53
CA PRO A 288 6.35 -17.65 -12.64
C PRO A 288 5.80 -19.00 -13.11
N ARG A 289 4.74 -19.47 -12.45
CA ARG A 289 3.90 -20.56 -12.94
C ARG A 289 2.47 -20.43 -12.45
N ASP A 290 1.57 -21.10 -13.15
CA ASP A 290 0.19 -21.26 -12.71
C ASP A 290 0.12 -22.23 -11.51
N VAL A 291 -0.59 -21.83 -10.47
CA VAL A 291 -0.78 -22.60 -9.23
C VAL A 291 -2.26 -22.91 -9.09
N LYS A 292 -2.65 -24.16 -9.40
CA LYS A 292 -4.06 -24.52 -9.58
C LYS A 292 -4.78 -24.96 -8.31
N SER A 293 -4.05 -25.26 -7.24
CA SER A 293 -4.62 -25.77 -6.00
C SER A 293 -3.86 -25.31 -4.78
N THR A 294 -4.52 -25.34 -3.62
CA THR A 294 -3.88 -25.18 -2.31
C THR A 294 -3.87 -26.54 -1.60
N LYS A 295 -2.68 -27.02 -1.23
CA LYS A 295 -2.46 -28.29 -0.50
C LYS A 295 -1.67 -28.11 0.78
N LEU A 296 -0.78 -27.11 0.83
CA LEU A 296 0.06 -26.83 1.98
C LEU A 296 -0.66 -25.99 3.03
N GLN A 297 -0.45 -26.37 4.29
CA GLN A 297 -0.80 -25.56 5.45
C GLN A 297 0.29 -24.51 5.73
N VAL A 298 -0.04 -23.50 6.53
CA VAL A 298 0.82 -22.33 6.78
C VAL A 298 2.20 -22.73 7.29
N GLU A 299 2.27 -23.73 8.18
CA GLU A 299 3.49 -24.23 8.80
C GLU A 299 4.40 -24.90 7.77
N GLN A 300 3.83 -25.64 6.82
CA GLN A 300 4.56 -26.29 5.72
C GLN A 300 5.08 -25.24 4.73
N THR A 301 4.24 -24.26 4.39
CA THR A 301 4.60 -23.12 3.55
C THR A 301 5.76 -22.33 4.17
N ARG A 302 5.69 -22.06 5.47
CA ARG A 302 6.76 -21.40 6.25
C ARG A 302 8.06 -22.18 6.21
N ALA A 303 7.99 -23.50 6.44
CA ALA A 303 9.16 -24.35 6.42
C ALA A 303 9.83 -24.38 5.03
N ALA A 304 9.04 -24.45 3.95
CA ALA A 304 9.56 -24.41 2.59
C ALA A 304 10.32 -23.10 2.28
N ALA A 305 9.73 -21.95 2.66
CA ALA A 305 10.36 -20.65 2.51
C ALA A 305 11.63 -20.51 3.37
N ALA A 306 11.59 -20.89 4.65
CA ALA A 306 12.75 -20.82 5.55
C ALA A 306 13.91 -21.69 5.05
N GLN A 307 13.63 -22.91 4.57
CA GLN A 307 14.66 -23.78 3.99
C GLN A 307 15.24 -23.20 2.70
N PHE A 308 14.42 -22.56 1.87
CA PHE A 308 14.92 -21.87 0.68
C PHE A 308 15.85 -20.73 1.05
N LEU A 309 15.48 -19.91 2.03
CA LEU A 309 16.30 -18.80 2.51
C LEU A 309 17.64 -19.29 3.08
N GLU A 310 17.63 -20.31 3.93
CA GLU A 310 18.83 -20.88 4.53
C GLU A 310 19.79 -21.42 3.45
N ARG A 311 19.28 -22.17 2.46
CA ARG A 311 20.08 -22.70 1.35
C ARG A 311 20.74 -21.62 0.49
N HIS A 312 20.13 -20.43 0.40
CA HIS A 312 20.64 -19.31 -0.39
C HIS A 312 21.38 -18.27 0.45
N GLY A 313 21.74 -18.61 1.70
CA GLY A 313 22.61 -17.79 2.55
C GLY A 313 21.89 -16.71 3.37
N TYR A 314 20.55 -16.67 3.34
CA TYR A 314 19.76 -15.80 4.21
C TYR A 314 19.56 -16.48 5.57
N LYS A 315 20.55 -16.35 6.45
CA LYS A 315 20.59 -17.01 7.76
C LYS A 315 19.77 -16.27 8.81
N ASN A 316 19.23 -17.00 9.79
CA ASN A 316 18.50 -16.48 10.95
C ASN A 316 17.30 -15.60 10.55
N MET A 317 16.51 -16.05 9.57
CA MET A 317 15.33 -15.32 9.12
C MET A 317 14.08 -15.81 9.85
N THR A 318 13.27 -14.90 10.36
CA THR A 318 11.97 -15.20 10.98
C THR A 318 10.84 -14.56 10.21
N ALA A 319 9.72 -15.28 10.08
CA ALA A 319 8.56 -14.79 9.32
C ALA A 319 7.77 -13.77 10.14
N VAL A 320 7.59 -12.56 9.60
CA VAL A 320 6.87 -11.46 10.29
C VAL A 320 5.52 -11.15 9.64
N SER A 321 5.22 -11.74 8.48
CA SER A 321 3.92 -11.61 7.80
C SER A 321 3.67 -12.75 6.83
N PHE A 322 2.39 -13.08 6.63
CA PHE A 322 1.83 -14.16 5.82
C PHE A 322 0.63 -13.64 5.03
N ASP A 323 0.81 -13.39 3.74
CA ASP A 323 -0.24 -12.95 2.83
C ASP A 323 -0.62 -14.06 1.88
N ARG A 324 -1.82 -14.62 2.03
CA ARG A 324 -2.33 -15.58 1.05
C ARG A 324 -3.24 -14.88 0.05
N HIS A 325 -2.85 -14.95 -1.22
CA HIS A 325 -3.67 -14.51 -2.32
C HIS A 325 -3.82 -15.64 -3.36
N SER A 326 -5.05 -16.07 -3.62
CA SER A 326 -5.33 -17.26 -4.43
C SER A 326 -4.57 -18.49 -3.89
N ASN A 327 -3.78 -19.17 -4.72
CA ASN A 327 -2.98 -20.33 -4.35
C ASN A 327 -1.50 -19.99 -4.11
N ILE A 328 -1.16 -18.72 -3.87
CA ILE A 328 0.20 -18.25 -3.59
C ILE A 328 0.20 -17.59 -2.21
N CYS A 329 1.26 -17.81 -1.43
CA CYS A 329 1.50 -17.10 -0.18
C CYS A 329 2.76 -16.24 -0.29
N ASN A 330 2.60 -14.92 -0.13
CA ASN A 330 3.70 -13.97 0.01
C ASN A 330 4.04 -13.87 1.50
N MET A 331 5.28 -14.18 1.85
CA MET A 331 5.75 -14.21 3.22
C MET A 331 6.87 -13.19 3.41
N THR A 332 6.70 -12.27 4.35
CA THR A 332 7.77 -11.35 4.74
C THR A 332 8.61 -12.00 5.83
N PHE A 333 9.92 -12.05 5.62
CA PHE A 333 10.89 -12.46 6.62
C PHE A 333 11.74 -11.27 7.03
N ALA A 334 12.07 -11.18 8.31
CA ALA A 334 13.04 -10.24 8.85
C ALA A 334 14.19 -11.03 9.49
N LYS A 335 15.38 -10.46 9.49
CA LYS A 335 16.52 -11.01 10.22
C LYS A 335 16.17 -11.04 11.71
N GLN A 336 16.60 -12.10 12.40
CA GLN A 336 16.53 -12.19 13.84
C GLN A 336 17.94 -12.44 14.39
N GLU A 337 18.33 -11.62 15.35
CA GLU A 337 19.56 -11.80 16.12
C GLU A 337 19.18 -11.93 17.59
N LYS A 338 19.62 -13.03 18.22
CA LYS A 338 19.19 -13.41 19.58
C LYS A 338 17.65 -13.46 19.66
N ASP A 339 17.05 -12.57 20.42
CA ASP A 339 15.61 -12.41 20.63
C ASP A 339 15.07 -11.09 20.04
N THR A 340 15.87 -10.39 19.22
CA THR A 340 15.49 -9.14 18.54
C THR A 340 15.25 -9.36 17.04
N VAL A 341 14.07 -8.94 16.58
CA VAL A 341 13.69 -8.94 15.15
C VAL A 341 14.14 -7.63 14.50
N ILE A 342 14.92 -7.71 13.44
CA ILE A 342 15.52 -6.57 12.75
C ILE A 342 14.71 -6.28 11.48
N TYR A 343 13.68 -5.44 11.60
CA TYR A 343 12.79 -5.10 10.50
C TYR A 343 13.44 -4.37 9.32
N PRO A 344 14.51 -3.58 9.49
CA PRO A 344 15.26 -3.01 8.36
C PRO A 344 15.84 -4.08 7.44
N GLU A 345 16.28 -5.22 8.01
CA GLU A 345 16.81 -6.36 7.28
C GLU A 345 15.70 -7.36 6.91
N LYS A 346 14.80 -6.95 6.02
CA LYS A 346 13.66 -7.79 5.60
C LYS A 346 13.65 -8.11 4.10
N LEU A 347 13.01 -9.23 3.76
CA LEU A 347 12.77 -9.67 2.40
C LEU A 347 11.40 -10.34 2.30
N VAL A 348 10.89 -10.50 1.07
CA VAL A 348 9.62 -11.20 0.81
C VAL A 348 9.87 -12.43 -0.04
N VAL A 349 9.19 -13.53 0.25
CA VAL A 349 9.26 -14.80 -0.49
C VAL A 349 7.85 -15.20 -0.94
N ASN A 350 7.70 -15.53 -2.22
CA ASN A 350 6.43 -16.00 -2.78
C ASN A 350 6.46 -17.53 -2.89
N VAL A 351 5.53 -18.19 -2.21
CA VAL A 351 5.47 -19.66 -2.08
C VAL A 351 4.22 -20.17 -2.77
N ALA A 352 4.37 -21.17 -3.64
CA ALA A 352 3.24 -21.88 -4.21
C ALA A 352 2.62 -22.81 -3.17
N LEU A 353 1.29 -22.76 -3.02
CA LEU A 353 0.60 -23.52 -1.98
C LEU A 353 0.25 -24.96 -2.37
N ASP A 354 0.48 -25.40 -3.60
CA ASP A 354 0.31 -26.80 -4.02
C ASP A 354 1.50 -27.70 -3.66
N ASP A 355 2.74 -27.20 -3.77
CA ASP A 355 3.96 -28.00 -3.58
C ASP A 355 5.08 -27.31 -2.77
N GLY A 356 4.94 -26.03 -2.42
CA GLY A 356 5.93 -25.28 -1.65
C GLY A 356 7.08 -24.72 -2.47
N GLN A 357 7.01 -24.80 -3.80
CA GLN A 357 8.00 -24.19 -4.68
C GLN A 357 8.04 -22.66 -4.47
N ILE A 358 9.25 -22.12 -4.43
CA ILE A 358 9.44 -20.67 -4.38
C ILE A 358 9.30 -20.09 -5.79
N LEU A 359 8.30 -19.22 -5.94
CA LEU A 359 7.97 -18.53 -7.18
C LEU A 359 8.63 -17.17 -7.27
N GLY A 360 9.10 -16.61 -6.16
CA GLY A 360 9.82 -15.35 -6.19
C GLY A 360 10.42 -14.94 -4.86
N LEU A 361 11.33 -13.97 -4.94
CA LEU A 361 11.98 -13.31 -3.81
C LEU A 361 12.13 -11.82 -4.11
N GLN A 362 11.80 -10.98 -3.13
CA GLN A 362 12.06 -9.53 -3.12
C GLN A 362 13.07 -9.24 -2.02
N GLY A 363 14.32 -9.01 -2.40
CA GLY A 363 15.45 -8.88 -1.49
C GLY A 363 15.99 -7.45 -1.34
N THR A 364 15.42 -6.46 -2.04
CA THR A 364 15.96 -5.10 -2.08
C THR A 364 16.14 -4.49 -0.68
N ASP A 365 15.14 -4.56 0.19
CA ASP A 365 15.27 -4.03 1.56
C ASP A 365 16.43 -4.71 2.32
N PHE A 366 16.51 -6.04 2.29
CA PHE A 366 17.60 -6.80 2.92
C PHE A 366 18.99 -6.49 2.33
N VAL A 367 19.08 -6.30 1.02
CA VAL A 367 20.36 -6.06 0.33
C VAL A 367 20.91 -4.68 0.62
N PHE A 368 20.04 -3.67 0.72
CA PHE A 368 20.42 -2.28 0.99
C PHE A 368 20.32 -1.90 2.47
N ALA A 369 20.01 -2.86 3.34
CA ALA A 369 19.94 -2.61 4.78
C ALA A 369 21.32 -2.24 5.34
N ASN A 370 21.34 -1.24 6.23
CA ASN A 370 22.49 -0.97 7.07
C ASN A 370 22.72 -2.18 7.99
N ARG A 371 23.89 -2.81 7.95
CA ARG A 371 24.23 -3.94 8.83
C ARG A 371 25.00 -3.53 10.09
N ASN A 372 25.34 -2.25 10.22
CA ASN A 372 26.05 -1.70 11.37
C ASN A 372 25.06 -1.10 12.37
N HIS A 373 24.18 -1.95 12.92
CA HIS A 373 23.19 -1.57 13.92
C HIS A 373 23.87 -1.31 15.27
N LYS A 374 24.06 -0.04 15.65
CA LYS A 374 24.83 0.35 16.85
C LYS A 374 24.22 -0.16 18.16
N ASN A 375 22.90 -0.35 18.19
CA ASN A 375 22.13 -0.60 19.40
C ASN A 375 21.56 -2.03 19.47
N ILE A 376 21.90 -2.91 18.51
CA ILE A 376 21.30 -4.26 18.46
C ILE A 376 21.73 -5.16 19.64
N ASP A 377 22.93 -4.92 20.17
CA ASP A 377 23.48 -5.64 21.32
C ASP A 377 23.09 -5.03 22.68
N GLN A 378 22.38 -3.89 22.67
CA GLN A 378 21.92 -3.25 23.89
C GLN A 378 20.55 -3.80 24.28
N GLU A 379 20.30 -3.90 25.59
CA GLU A 379 18.95 -4.13 26.08
C GLU A 379 18.18 -2.80 26.10
N PRO A 380 16.87 -2.81 25.79
CA PRO A 380 16.01 -1.67 26.01
C PRO A 380 16.13 -1.14 27.44
N ARG A 381 16.16 0.18 27.62
CA ARG A 381 16.20 0.81 28.94
C ARG A 381 14.96 0.47 29.78
N LEU A 382 13.79 0.42 29.15
CA LEU A 382 12.55 0.02 29.77
C LEU A 382 12.42 -1.51 29.80
N SER A 383 11.93 -2.04 30.91
CA SER A 383 11.50 -3.43 30.97
C SER A 383 10.26 -3.67 30.10
N LYS A 384 10.00 -4.94 29.80
CA LYS A 384 8.78 -5.36 29.11
C LYS A 384 7.52 -4.88 29.84
N GLU A 385 7.49 -4.95 31.16
CA GLU A 385 6.37 -4.57 32.00
C GLU A 385 6.14 -3.06 31.98
N GLU A 386 7.21 -2.26 32.03
CA GLU A 386 7.15 -0.81 31.88
C GLU A 386 6.64 -0.44 30.49
N ALA A 387 7.26 -0.97 29.42
CA ALA A 387 6.80 -0.73 28.05
C ALA A 387 5.33 -1.15 27.83
N ARG A 388 4.87 -2.24 28.46
CA ARG A 388 3.47 -2.67 28.42
C ARG A 388 2.52 -1.67 29.09
N SER A 389 2.97 -0.95 30.11
CA SER A 389 2.17 0.07 30.81
C SER A 389 1.91 1.31 29.94
N HIS A 390 2.76 1.56 28.94
CA HIS A 390 2.55 2.62 27.95
C HIS A 390 1.50 2.28 26.88
N LEU A 391 1.17 1.00 26.67
CA LEU A 391 0.12 0.61 25.73
C LEU A 391 -1.29 0.91 26.27
N SER A 392 -2.25 1.07 25.37
CA SER A 392 -3.67 1.18 25.72
C SER A 392 -4.10 0.06 26.70
N PRO A 393 -4.78 0.40 27.82
CA PRO A 393 -5.23 -0.59 28.79
C PRO A 393 -6.29 -1.54 28.21
N GLN A 394 -6.95 -1.13 27.12
CA GLN A 394 -7.97 -1.94 26.44
C GLN A 394 -7.35 -3.02 25.53
N LEU A 395 -6.07 -2.88 25.17
CA LEU A 395 -5.38 -3.82 24.29
C LEU A 395 -5.14 -5.16 25.00
N LYS A 396 -5.68 -6.24 24.43
CA LYS A 396 -5.41 -7.60 24.91
C LYS A 396 -4.16 -8.15 24.27
N VAL A 397 -3.01 -7.95 24.92
CA VAL A 397 -1.70 -8.42 24.44
C VAL A 397 -1.61 -9.94 24.52
N THR A 398 -1.08 -10.54 23.45
CA THR A 398 -0.93 -12.00 23.29
C THR A 398 0.51 -12.43 23.00
N ARG A 399 1.37 -11.51 22.54
CA ARG A 399 2.78 -11.77 22.27
C ARG A 399 3.61 -10.53 22.57
N HIS A 400 4.86 -10.76 22.95
CA HIS A 400 5.91 -9.76 23.06
C HIS A 400 7.20 -10.29 22.43
N THR A 401 7.96 -9.42 21.76
CA THR A 401 9.30 -9.69 21.23
C THR A 401 10.10 -8.38 21.20
N LYS A 402 11.43 -8.41 21.18
CA LYS A 402 12.23 -7.20 20.91
C LYS A 402 12.28 -6.96 19.40
N ALA A 403 12.28 -5.70 18.99
CA ALA A 403 12.33 -5.33 17.59
C ALA A 403 13.21 -4.10 17.37
N LEU A 404 14.05 -4.13 16.34
CA LEU A 404 14.67 -2.92 15.79
C LEU A 404 13.83 -2.46 14.60
N ILE A 405 13.39 -1.21 14.62
CA ILE A 405 12.65 -0.58 13.52
C ILE A 405 13.32 0.71 13.08
N VAL A 406 12.94 1.21 11.90
CA VAL A 406 13.21 2.60 11.52
C VAL A 406 11.94 3.40 11.74
N ASN A 407 12.02 4.45 12.56
CA ASN A 407 10.88 5.33 12.86
C ASN A 407 10.61 6.32 11.71
N ASP A 408 9.59 7.17 11.87
CA ASP A 408 9.21 8.17 10.85
C ASP A 408 10.28 9.25 10.63
N LEU A 409 11.21 9.42 11.58
CA LEU A 409 12.37 10.33 11.47
C LEU A 409 13.57 9.67 10.77
N ASN A 410 13.38 8.45 10.27
CA ASN A 410 14.41 7.63 9.62
C ASN A 410 15.57 7.26 10.57
N GLU A 411 15.26 7.09 11.85
CA GLU A 411 16.20 6.69 12.90
C GLU A 411 15.95 5.23 13.31
N GLU A 412 17.03 4.48 13.58
CA GLU A 412 16.94 3.13 14.14
C GLU A 412 16.57 3.19 15.62
N VAL A 413 15.44 2.59 15.98
CA VAL A 413 14.92 2.56 17.35
C VAL A 413 14.74 1.12 17.80
N LEU A 414 15.30 0.80 18.97
CA LEU A 414 15.10 -0.48 19.64
C LEU A 414 13.80 -0.43 20.44
N CYS A 415 12.90 -1.38 20.19
CA CYS A 415 11.52 -1.36 20.67
C CYS A 415 11.12 -2.69 21.33
N HIS A 416 10.10 -2.61 22.17
CA HIS A 416 9.26 -3.75 22.49
C HIS A 416 8.14 -3.86 21.46
N GLU A 417 8.12 -4.94 20.68
CA GLU A 417 6.98 -5.30 19.84
C GLU A 417 5.94 -6.04 20.68
N PHE A 418 4.71 -5.56 20.65
CA PHE A 418 3.55 -6.22 21.21
C PHE A 418 2.54 -6.56 20.13
N ILE A 419 2.05 -7.81 20.13
CA ILE A 419 0.89 -8.19 19.32
C ILE A 419 -0.30 -8.39 20.25
N GLY A 420 -1.38 -7.66 19.98
CA GLY A 420 -2.60 -7.73 20.78
C GLY A 420 -3.85 -7.44 19.97
N SER A 421 -5.02 -7.75 20.55
CA SER A 421 -6.31 -7.52 19.91
C SER A 421 -7.10 -6.42 20.61
N LEU A 422 -7.75 -5.57 19.83
CA LEU A 422 -8.68 -4.53 20.29
C LEU A 422 -9.80 -4.38 19.25
N ASN A 423 -11.06 -4.25 19.70
CA ASN A 423 -12.22 -4.02 18.82
C ASN A 423 -12.37 -5.01 17.65
N GLY A 424 -11.98 -6.28 17.86
CA GLY A 424 -12.06 -7.34 16.85
C GLY A 424 -10.94 -7.33 15.81
N GLN A 425 -10.02 -6.37 15.88
CA GLN A 425 -8.80 -6.29 15.08
C GLN A 425 -7.59 -6.76 15.86
N THR A 426 -6.51 -7.08 15.14
CA THR A 426 -5.22 -7.43 15.71
C THR A 426 -4.19 -6.39 15.32
N TYR A 427 -3.42 -5.94 16.29
CA TYR A 427 -2.44 -4.88 16.15
C TYR A 427 -1.05 -5.40 16.51
N ARG A 428 -0.06 -4.94 15.77
CA ARG A 428 1.35 -4.94 16.16
C ARG A 428 1.74 -3.52 16.54
N ILE A 429 2.21 -3.34 17.77
CA ILE A 429 2.59 -2.03 18.31
C ILE A 429 4.04 -2.10 18.74
N TYR A 430 4.83 -1.13 18.29
CA TYR A 430 6.23 -0.98 18.64
C TYR A 430 6.37 0.16 19.65
N VAL A 431 6.74 -0.18 20.87
CA VAL A 431 6.96 0.78 21.96
C VAL A 431 8.46 1.01 22.08
N ASN A 432 8.89 2.26 21.97
CA ASN A 432 10.29 2.67 22.11
C ASN A 432 10.85 2.16 23.44
N GLY A 433 11.96 1.44 23.36
CA GLY A 433 12.65 0.85 24.51
C GLY A 433 13.28 1.87 25.44
N GLU A 434 13.47 3.12 25.00
CA GLU A 434 14.07 4.19 25.78
C GLU A 434 13.04 5.00 26.57
N ASP A 435 11.92 5.40 25.96
CA ASP A 435 11.00 6.37 26.56
C ASP A 435 9.53 5.93 26.61
N GLY A 436 9.21 4.76 26.04
CA GLY A 436 7.87 4.21 26.05
C GLY A 436 6.92 4.83 25.03
N THR A 437 7.42 5.67 24.12
CA THR A 437 6.63 6.21 23.00
C THR A 437 6.18 5.08 22.08
N GLU A 438 4.91 5.09 21.66
CA GLU A 438 4.43 4.17 20.63
C GLU A 438 4.96 4.65 19.27
N GLU A 439 6.07 4.09 18.79
CA GLU A 439 6.73 4.49 17.55
C GLU A 439 5.89 4.15 16.31
N LYS A 440 5.21 3.00 16.35
CA LYS A 440 4.41 2.53 15.23
C LYS A 440 3.29 1.58 15.68
N VAL A 441 2.11 1.74 15.09
CA VAL A 441 0.94 0.89 15.29
C VAL A 441 0.44 0.39 13.94
N GLU A 442 0.41 -0.92 13.76
CA GLU A 442 0.00 -1.56 12.51
C GLU A 442 -1.15 -2.54 12.78
N THR A 443 -2.25 -2.42 12.06
CA THR A 443 -3.23 -3.50 11.96
C THR A 443 -2.61 -4.65 11.17
N ILE A 444 -2.61 -5.86 11.73
CA ILE A 444 -2.09 -7.08 11.10
C ILE A 444 -3.21 -8.11 10.94
N ARG A 445 -3.02 -9.09 10.04
CA ARG A 445 -4.00 -10.17 9.87
C ARG A 445 -3.97 -11.13 11.05
N LYS A 446 -5.06 -11.87 11.22
CA LYS A 446 -5.15 -12.88 12.30
C LYS A 446 -4.14 -14.00 12.08
N GLU A 447 -3.95 -14.41 10.83
CA GLU A 447 -2.95 -15.40 10.43
C GLU A 447 -1.54 -14.96 10.84
N ASP A 448 -1.20 -13.68 10.63
CA ASP A 448 0.11 -13.12 11.04
C ASP A 448 0.32 -13.27 12.56
N ALA A 449 -0.72 -12.97 13.34
CA ALA A 449 -0.68 -13.04 14.80
C ALA A 449 -0.65 -14.49 15.33
N GLU A 450 -1.36 -15.42 14.69
CA GLU A 450 -1.33 -16.84 15.04
C GLU A 450 0.05 -17.43 14.79
N GLN A 451 0.67 -17.10 13.66
CA GLN A 451 2.00 -17.59 13.33
C GLN A 451 3.08 -17.02 14.24
N ALA A 452 2.92 -15.76 14.65
CA ALA A 452 3.79 -15.15 15.64
C ALA A 452 3.79 -15.92 16.97
N LYS A 453 2.65 -16.47 17.41
CA LYS A 453 2.56 -17.30 18.64
C LYS A 453 3.29 -18.65 18.53
N GLN A 454 3.36 -19.20 17.33
CA GLN A 454 3.98 -20.50 17.08
C GLN A 454 5.50 -20.43 16.92
N GLN A 455 6.05 -19.23 16.74
CA GLN A 455 7.50 -19.05 16.72
C GLN A 455 8.03 -19.16 18.16
N PRO A 456 9.02 -20.03 18.41
CA PRO A 456 9.62 -20.09 19.73
C PRO A 456 10.19 -18.70 20.07
N VAL A 457 9.72 -18.14 21.17
CA VAL A 457 10.47 -17.06 21.84
C VAL A 457 11.73 -17.75 22.33
N THR A 458 12.86 -17.53 21.67
CA THR A 458 14.16 -17.92 22.20
C THR A 458 14.32 -17.18 23.51
N GLN A 459 13.92 -17.83 24.62
CA GLN A 459 14.21 -17.34 25.95
C GLN A 459 15.73 -17.35 26.08
N GLY A 460 16.34 -16.17 26.13
CA GLY A 460 17.73 -16.04 26.52
C GLY A 460 17.90 -16.68 27.89
N THR A 461 18.76 -17.69 27.95
CA THR A 461 19.33 -18.19 29.22
C THR A 461 20.37 -17.24 29.74
#